data_AF-A0A7R9ZQM4-F1
#
_entry.id   AF-A0A7R9ZQM4-F1
#
_cell.length_a   1.000
_cell.length_b   1.000
_cell.length_c   1.000
_cell.angle_alpha   90.00
_cell.angle_beta   90.00
_cell.angle_gamma   90.00
#
_symmetry.space_group_name_H-M   'P 1'
#
loop_
_entity.id
_entity.type
_entity.pdbx_description
1 polymer ?
#
loop_
_entity_poly.entity_id
_entity_poly.type
_entity_poly.pdbx_seq_one_letter_code
_entity_poly.pdbx_strand_id
1 'polypeptide(L)'
;ACEYLRNMPRGFEQNVRNMPWFLYFDIAYEAAKRGVIDTKMQTDKTITQVTNELAEYHHGELKKNIADLPRKCPNEDELNQFLQMSLAKEEQWMPQWYASPDGEAAHRKAFDRTAHEKFDVCSIDMDQLFDGVETWVGLLQK
;
A
#
# COMPACT_ATOMS: atom_id res chain seq x y z
N ALA A 1 -14.49 5.94 -27.93
CA ALA A 1 -14.79 5.51 -26.55
C ALA A 1 -14.75 3.99 -26.48
N CYS A 2 -13.93 3.43 -25.59
CA CYS A 2 -13.59 2.00 -25.54
C CYS A 2 -14.82 1.14 -25.19
N GLU A 3 -15.12 0.10 -25.97
CA GLU A 3 -16.28 -0.79 -25.78
C GLU A 3 -16.21 -1.56 -24.46
N TYR A 4 -15.00 -1.86 -24.00
CA TYR A 4 -14.73 -2.47 -22.69
C TYR A 4 -15.20 -1.60 -21.52
N LEU A 5 -15.01 -0.27 -21.61
CA LEU A 5 -15.47 0.68 -20.59
C LEU A 5 -17.00 0.86 -20.60
N ARG A 6 -17.65 0.61 -21.74
CA ARG A 6 -19.13 0.67 -21.85
C ARG A 6 -19.81 -0.54 -21.25
N ASN A 7 -19.15 -1.70 -21.27
CA ASN A 7 -19.68 -2.97 -20.79
C ASN A 7 -19.22 -3.34 -19.38
N MET A 8 -18.43 -2.49 -18.72
CA MET A 8 -18.08 -2.70 -17.32
C MET A 8 -19.35 -2.55 -16.47
N PRO A 9 -19.70 -3.56 -15.64
CA PRO A 9 -20.82 -3.43 -14.71
C PRO A 9 -20.64 -2.16 -13.88
N ARG A 10 -21.63 -1.26 -13.90
CA ARG A 10 -21.70 -0.13 -12.96
C ARG A 10 -21.84 -0.75 -11.56
N GLY A 11 -20.71 -0.95 -10.90
CA GLY A 11 -20.63 -1.85 -9.74
C GLY A 11 -19.28 -2.54 -9.56
N PHE A 12 -18.34 -2.40 -10.50
CA PHE A 12 -16.91 -2.44 -10.13
C PHE A 12 -16.60 -1.18 -9.30
N GLU A 13 -17.18 -1.10 -8.10
CA GLU A 13 -16.42 -0.56 -6.99
C GLU A 13 -15.11 -1.33 -7.04
N GLN A 14 -14.03 -0.65 -7.43
CA GLN A 14 -12.70 -1.18 -7.22
C GLN A 14 -12.70 -1.72 -5.79
N ASN A 15 -12.19 -2.93 -5.59
CA ASN A 15 -11.93 -3.48 -4.26
C ASN A 15 -10.82 -2.63 -3.60
N VAL A 16 -11.06 -1.33 -3.38
CA VAL A 16 -10.19 -0.40 -2.66
C VAL A 16 -10.07 -0.83 -1.18
N ARG A 17 -10.95 -1.75 -0.73
CA ARG A 17 -10.87 -2.41 0.57
C ARG A 17 -9.61 -3.26 0.79
N ASN A 18 -8.86 -3.65 -0.25
CA ASN A 18 -7.74 -4.59 -0.06
C ASN A 18 -6.37 -3.93 0.16
N MET A 19 -6.12 -2.72 -0.36
CA MET A 19 -4.81 -2.05 -0.19
C MET A 19 -4.45 -1.79 1.29
N PRO A 20 -5.38 -1.30 2.14
CA PRO A 20 -5.07 -1.07 3.56
C PRO A 20 -4.76 -2.36 4.32
N TRP A 21 -5.38 -3.49 3.94
CA TRP A 21 -5.22 -4.75 4.66
C TRP A 21 -3.86 -5.39 4.39
N PHE A 22 -3.33 -5.33 3.17
CA PHE A 22 -1.98 -5.85 2.87
C PHE A 22 -0.89 -5.14 3.67
N LEU A 23 -1.04 -3.83 3.91
CA LEU A 23 -0.09 -3.10 4.74
C LEU A 23 -0.15 -3.55 6.21
N TYR A 24 -1.34 -3.82 6.75
CA TYR A 24 -1.46 -4.45 8.08
C TYR A 24 -0.87 -5.86 8.12
N PHE A 25 -1.00 -6.61 7.03
CA PHE A 25 -0.43 -7.94 6.91
C PHE A 25 1.10 -7.89 6.92
N ASP A 26 1.70 -6.92 6.22
CA ASP A 26 3.15 -6.71 6.23
C ASP A 26 3.65 -6.37 7.65
N ILE A 27 2.91 -5.57 8.41
CA ILE A 27 3.22 -5.27 9.81
C ILE A 27 3.16 -6.55 10.66
N ALA A 28 2.10 -7.35 10.53
CA ALA A 28 1.96 -8.60 11.27
C ALA A 28 3.08 -9.60 10.92
N TYR A 29 3.46 -9.68 9.65
CA TYR A 29 4.58 -10.51 9.21
C TYR A 29 5.92 -10.05 9.79
N GLU A 30 6.19 -8.74 9.75
CA GLU A 30 7.42 -8.17 10.30
C GLU A 30 7.45 -8.33 11.84
N ALA A 31 6.31 -8.22 12.52
CA ALA A 31 6.19 -8.51 13.96
C ALA A 31 6.59 -9.95 14.30
N ALA A 32 6.16 -10.92 13.50
CA ALA A 32 6.53 -12.32 13.68
C ALA A 32 8.04 -12.54 13.47
N LYS A 33 8.58 -11.94 12.41
CA LYS A 33 10.02 -12.02 12.09
C LYS A 33 10.88 -11.39 13.19
N ARG A 34 10.40 -10.33 13.84
CA ARG A 34 11.07 -9.66 14.97
C ARG A 34 10.81 -10.32 16.32
N GLY A 35 10.00 -11.38 16.39
CA GLY A 35 9.68 -12.09 17.63
C GLY A 35 8.72 -11.35 18.57
N VAL A 36 8.07 -10.28 18.09
CA VAL A 36 7.07 -9.50 18.85
C VAL A 36 5.78 -10.31 19.05
N ILE A 37 5.52 -11.25 18.14
CA ILE A 37 4.46 -12.26 18.21
C ILE A 37 5.05 -13.64 17.95
N ASP A 38 4.59 -14.66 18.68
CA ASP A 38 4.88 -16.06 18.34
C ASP A 38 3.77 -16.55 17.39
N THR A 39 4.15 -16.95 16.18
CA THR A 39 3.20 -17.38 15.14
C THR A 39 3.32 -18.87 14.84
N LYS A 40 3.92 -19.65 15.74
CA LYS A 40 3.93 -21.11 15.61
C LYS A 40 2.50 -21.61 15.42
N MET A 41 2.31 -22.26 14.27
CA MET A 41 1.04 -22.69 13.66
C MET A 41 0.15 -23.60 14.53
N GLN A 42 0.55 -23.92 15.78
CA GLN A 42 -0.15 -24.86 16.66
C GLN A 42 -0.44 -24.33 18.08
N THR A 43 0.01 -23.15 18.49
CA THR A 43 -0.27 -22.68 19.86
C THR A 43 -0.91 -21.32 20.01
N ASP A 44 -0.63 -20.29 19.20
CA ASP A 44 -1.30 -18.99 19.38
C ASP A 44 -1.34 -18.24 18.03
N LYS A 45 -2.52 -17.70 17.69
CA LYS A 45 -2.90 -16.82 16.56
C LYS A 45 -2.19 -16.97 15.19
N THR A 46 -2.97 -17.12 14.12
CA THR A 46 -2.45 -17.00 12.73
C THR A 46 -2.09 -15.55 12.38
N ILE A 47 -1.18 -15.34 11.42
CA ILE A 47 -0.86 -13.99 10.89
C ILE A 47 -2.12 -13.23 10.47
N THR A 48 -3.10 -13.91 9.86
CA THR A 48 -4.38 -13.30 9.49
C THR A 48 -5.15 -12.79 10.70
N GLN A 49 -5.18 -13.54 11.81
CA GLN A 49 -5.85 -13.11 13.03
C GLN A 49 -5.17 -11.88 13.64
N VAL A 50 -3.84 -11.89 13.68
CA VAL A 50 -3.02 -10.76 14.14
C VAL A 50 -3.24 -9.52 13.28
N THR A 51 -3.30 -9.69 11.96
CA THR A 51 -3.57 -8.63 10.99
C THR A 51 -4.91 -7.97 11.26
N ASN A 52 -5.95 -8.78 11.46
CA ASN A 52 -7.30 -8.29 11.74
C ASN A 52 -7.37 -7.57 13.09
N GLU A 53 -6.75 -8.12 14.12
CA GLU A 53 -6.69 -7.50 15.46
C GLU A 53 -6.04 -6.12 15.41
N LEU A 54 -4.93 -5.97 14.69
CA LEU A 54 -4.25 -4.68 14.52
C LEU A 54 -5.14 -3.66 13.80
N ALA A 55 -5.75 -4.08 12.68
CA ALA A 55 -6.64 -3.22 11.90
C ALA A 55 -7.87 -2.80 12.71
N GLU A 56 -8.48 -3.74 13.44
CA GLU A 56 -9.62 -3.49 14.31
C GLU A 56 -9.26 -2.58 15.48
N TYR A 57 -8.10 -2.76 16.11
CA TYR A 57 -7.66 -1.91 17.22
C TYR A 57 -7.38 -0.48 16.75
N HIS A 58 -6.66 -0.30 15.64
CA HIS A 58 -6.40 1.03 15.08
C HIS A 58 -7.72 1.74 14.74
N HIS A 59 -8.63 1.08 14.03
CA HIS A 59 -9.88 1.70 13.60
C HIS A 59 -10.88 1.90 14.75
N GLY A 60 -10.99 0.90 15.63
CA GLY A 60 -11.96 0.82 16.71
C GLY A 60 -11.57 1.66 17.90
N GLU A 61 -10.37 1.43 18.44
CA GLU A 61 -9.91 2.04 19.69
C GLU A 61 -9.18 3.35 19.45
N LEU A 62 -8.19 3.35 18.55
CA LEU A 62 -7.35 4.55 18.31
C LEU A 62 -7.99 5.57 17.37
N LYS A 63 -9.05 5.18 16.64
CA LYS A 63 -9.64 5.97 15.54
C LYS A 63 -8.60 6.39 14.48
N LYS A 64 -7.55 5.60 14.34
CA LYS A 64 -6.50 5.73 13.32
C LYS A 64 -6.74 4.76 12.17
N ASN A 65 -6.07 5.00 11.07
CA ASN A 65 -6.01 4.11 9.94
C ASN A 65 -4.57 3.96 9.45
N ILE A 66 -4.37 3.13 8.42
CA ILE A 66 -3.03 2.83 7.90
C ILE A 66 -2.28 4.10 7.43
N ALA A 67 -3.01 5.15 7.04
CA ALA A 67 -2.42 6.39 6.59
C ALA A 67 -1.75 7.20 7.71
N ASP A 68 -2.12 6.94 8.96
CA ASP A 68 -1.60 7.61 10.15
C ASP A 68 -0.30 6.98 10.67
N LEU A 69 0.10 5.83 10.11
CA LEU A 69 1.33 5.13 10.47
C LEU A 69 2.56 5.78 9.81
N PRO A 70 3.76 5.64 10.41
CA PRO A 70 4.98 6.16 9.83
C PRO A 70 5.22 5.55 8.46
N ARG A 71 5.66 6.39 7.51
CA ARG A 71 5.86 6.00 6.12
C ARG A 71 7.29 6.24 5.68
N LYS A 72 7.78 5.34 4.85
CA LYS A 72 9.03 5.47 4.12
C LYS A 72 8.70 5.63 2.63
N CYS A 73 8.95 6.81 2.12
CA CYS A 73 8.72 7.13 0.71
C CYS A 73 10.04 7.05 -0.07
N PRO A 74 10.00 6.62 -1.34
CA PRO A 74 11.16 6.73 -2.23
C PRO A 74 11.59 8.20 -2.37
N ASN A 75 12.88 8.42 -2.59
CA ASN A 75 13.37 9.77 -2.90
C ASN A 75 13.06 10.15 -4.35
N GLU A 76 13.27 11.43 -4.71
CA GLU A 76 12.95 11.96 -6.04
C GLU A 76 13.66 11.21 -7.18
N ASP A 77 14.90 10.75 -6.98
CA ASP A 77 15.62 10.00 -8.01
C ASP A 77 14.98 8.62 -8.24
N GLU A 78 14.57 7.94 -7.17
CA GLU A 78 13.84 6.67 -7.24
C GLU A 78 12.45 6.83 -7.87
N LEU A 79 11.72 7.88 -7.49
CA LEU A 79 10.42 8.20 -8.09
C LEU A 79 10.56 8.47 -9.59
N ASN A 80 11.58 9.22 -9.99
CA ASN A 80 11.88 9.47 -11.39
C ASN A 80 12.20 8.17 -12.12
N GLN A 81 12.98 7.25 -11.53
CA GLN A 81 13.24 5.94 -12.13
C GLN A 81 11.96 5.13 -12.33
N PHE A 82 11.07 5.08 -11.32
CA PHE A 82 9.78 4.39 -11.44
C PHE A 82 8.90 5.00 -12.52
N LEU A 83 8.85 6.33 -12.62
CA LEU A 83 8.11 7.02 -13.67
C LEU A 83 8.65 6.64 -15.05
N GLN A 84 9.98 6.69 -15.27
CA GLN A 84 10.57 6.32 -16.56
C GLN A 84 10.30 4.86 -16.91
N MET A 85 10.41 3.94 -15.95
CA MET A 85 10.06 2.53 -16.17
C MET A 85 8.58 2.34 -16.54
N SER A 86 7.69 3.09 -15.89
CA SER A 86 6.24 3.01 -16.15
C SER A 86 5.89 3.58 -17.53
N LEU A 87 6.49 4.71 -17.91
CA LEU A 87 6.33 5.31 -19.24
C LEU A 87 6.84 4.37 -20.34
N ALA A 88 8.03 3.79 -20.16
CA ALA A 88 8.59 2.85 -21.13
C ALA A 88 7.70 1.61 -21.33
N LYS A 89 7.09 1.11 -20.26
CA LYS A 89 6.11 0.01 -20.34
C LYS A 89 4.83 0.42 -21.05
N GLU A 90 4.33 1.63 -20.82
CA GLU A 90 3.15 2.13 -21.51
C GLU A 90 3.42 2.31 -23.01
N GLU A 91 4.57 2.87 -23.39
CA GLU A 91 4.99 2.97 -24.78
C GLU A 91 5.08 1.58 -25.43
N GLN A 92 5.62 0.59 -24.72
CA GLN A 92 5.74 -0.78 -25.21
C GLN A 92 4.38 -1.47 -25.39
N TRP A 93 3.46 -1.35 -24.43
CA TRP A 93 2.22 -2.13 -24.40
C TRP A 93 1.03 -1.40 -25.02
N MET A 94 1.03 -0.06 -24.97
CA MET A 94 -0.04 0.81 -25.47
C MET A 94 0.52 1.97 -26.30
N PRO A 95 1.30 1.70 -27.37
CA PRO A 95 2.00 2.74 -28.13
C PRO A 95 1.06 3.79 -28.71
N GLN A 96 -0.16 3.40 -29.11
CA GLN A 96 -1.15 4.35 -29.65
C GLN A 96 -1.70 5.30 -28.58
N TRP A 97 -1.75 4.86 -27.32
CA TRP A 97 -2.15 5.71 -26.21
C TRP A 97 -1.03 6.66 -25.82
N TYR A 98 0.19 6.12 -25.69
CA TYR A 98 1.38 6.89 -25.38
C TYR A 98 1.61 8.03 -26.39
N ALA A 99 1.48 7.73 -27.69
CA ALA A 99 1.63 8.69 -28.79
C ALA A 99 0.42 9.62 -28.99
N SER A 100 -0.65 9.49 -28.19
CA SER A 100 -1.77 10.43 -28.25
C SER A 100 -1.35 11.81 -27.75
N PRO A 101 -2.06 12.91 -28.13
CA PRO A 101 -1.65 14.27 -27.76
C PRO A 101 -1.41 14.48 -26.26
N ASP A 102 -2.11 13.72 -25.41
CA ASP A 102 -2.02 13.84 -23.95
C ASP A 102 -1.44 12.59 -23.26
N GLY A 103 -1.03 11.55 -23.99
CA GLY A 103 -0.71 10.23 -23.42
C GLY A 103 0.35 10.27 -22.34
N GLU A 104 1.57 10.64 -22.73
CA GLU A 104 2.71 10.76 -21.80
C GLU A 104 2.44 11.78 -20.68
N ALA A 105 1.90 12.96 -21.03
CA ALA A 105 1.64 14.03 -20.07
C ALA A 105 0.59 13.62 -19.01
N ALA A 106 -0.47 12.90 -19.43
CA ALA A 106 -1.48 12.37 -18.53
C ALA A 106 -0.91 11.29 -17.63
N HIS A 107 -0.02 10.42 -18.12
CA HIS A 107 0.67 9.44 -17.29
C HIS A 107 1.52 10.12 -16.24
N ARG A 108 2.38 11.08 -16.61
CA ARG A 108 3.21 11.84 -15.66
C ARG A 108 2.37 12.48 -14.57
N LYS A 109 1.28 13.15 -14.94
CA LYS A 109 0.35 13.76 -13.99
C LYS A 109 -0.34 12.74 -13.08
N ALA A 110 -0.71 11.58 -13.62
CA ALA A 110 -1.31 10.51 -12.83
C ALA A 110 -0.30 9.92 -11.82
N PHE A 111 0.94 9.71 -12.26
CA PHE A 111 2.03 9.23 -11.40
C PHE A 111 2.35 10.23 -10.28
N ASP A 112 2.48 11.52 -10.62
CA ASP A 112 2.73 12.61 -9.68
C ASP A 112 1.69 12.64 -8.55
N ARG A 113 0.40 12.57 -8.91
CA ARG A 113 -0.68 12.45 -7.93
C ARG A 113 -0.56 11.19 -7.05
N THR A 114 -0.21 10.05 -7.64
CA THR A 114 -0.04 8.78 -6.90
C THR A 114 1.15 8.86 -5.94
N ALA A 115 2.25 9.51 -6.33
CA ALA A 115 3.45 9.63 -5.54
C ALA A 115 3.34 10.69 -4.43
N HIS A 116 2.85 11.87 -4.75
CA HIS A 116 2.93 13.05 -3.87
C HIS A 116 1.61 13.45 -3.21
N GLU A 117 0.45 13.16 -3.83
CA GLU A 117 -0.84 13.51 -3.22
C GLU A 117 -1.43 12.33 -2.45
N LYS A 118 -1.34 11.12 -3.00
CA LYS A 118 -1.91 9.91 -2.41
C LYS A 118 -0.91 9.11 -1.58
N PHE A 119 0.39 9.30 -1.84
CA PHE A 119 1.47 8.56 -1.19
C PHE A 119 1.32 7.02 -1.34
N ASP A 120 0.75 6.57 -2.46
CA ASP A 120 0.47 5.15 -2.74
C ASP A 120 1.77 4.36 -3.02
N VAL A 121 2.86 5.07 -3.36
CA VAL A 121 4.20 4.50 -3.60
C VAL A 121 5.03 4.35 -2.32
N CYS A 122 4.55 4.90 -1.20
CA CYS A 122 5.25 4.81 0.07
C CYS A 122 4.88 3.50 0.79
N SER A 123 5.86 2.89 1.46
CA SER A 123 5.62 1.77 2.36
C SER A 123 5.49 2.26 3.80
N ILE A 124 5.02 1.40 4.70
CA ILE A 124 5.14 1.65 6.14
C ILE A 124 6.63 1.63 6.53
N ASP A 125 7.06 2.59 7.33
CA ASP A 125 8.40 2.58 7.91
C ASP A 125 8.40 1.61 9.10
N MET A 126 8.75 0.36 8.82
CA MET A 126 8.79 -0.70 9.83
C MET A 126 9.86 -0.45 10.89
N ASP A 127 10.96 0.23 10.56
CA ASP A 127 12.01 0.49 11.54
C ASP A 127 11.52 1.54 12.55
N GLN A 128 10.88 2.60 12.07
CA GLN A 128 10.26 3.60 12.94
C GLN A 128 9.06 3.04 13.71
N LEU A 129 8.21 2.24 13.07
CA LEU A 129 7.02 1.67 13.71
C LEU A 129 7.39 0.77 14.90
N PHE A 130 8.42 -0.05 14.73
CA PHE A 130 8.87 -1.01 15.75
C PHE A 130 9.91 -0.43 16.73
N ASP A 131 10.30 0.85 16.58
CA ASP A 131 11.25 1.47 17.50
C ASP A 131 10.71 1.49 18.95
N GLY A 132 11.49 0.87 19.84
CA GLY A 132 11.13 0.66 21.25
C GLY A 132 9.96 -0.30 21.51
N VAL A 133 9.51 -1.08 20.51
CA VAL A 133 8.40 -2.03 20.65
C VAL A 133 8.93 -3.43 20.93
N GLU A 134 8.65 -3.95 22.13
CA GLU A 134 9.05 -5.31 22.54
C GLU A 134 7.88 -6.30 22.59
N THR A 135 6.64 -5.83 22.57
CA THR A 135 5.44 -6.67 22.73
C THR A 135 4.34 -6.31 21.73
N TRP A 136 3.48 -7.28 21.42
CA TRP A 136 2.31 -7.07 20.57
C TRP A 136 1.40 -5.94 21.07
N VAL A 137 1.18 -5.86 22.38
CA VAL A 137 0.36 -4.79 22.98
C VAL A 137 1.01 -3.42 22.76
N GLY A 138 2.34 -3.34 22.85
CA GLY A 138 3.07 -2.10 22.54
C GLY A 138 2.94 -1.69 21.07
N LEU A 139 2.87 -2.66 20.16
CA LEU A 139 2.67 -2.41 18.73
C LEU A 139 1.26 -1.91 18.42
N LEU A 140 0.23 -2.53 19.03
CA LEU A 140 -1.18 -2.12 18.87
C LEU A 140 -1.41 -0.64 19.20
N GLN A 141 -0.60 -0.06 20.08
CA GLN A 141 -0.76 1.31 20.58
C GLN A 141 -0.06 2.39 19.72
N LYS A 142 0.72 2.01 18.71
CA LYS A 142 1.41 2.96 17.82
C LYS A 142 0.40 3.67 16.89
#